data_AF-A0A7S1DIB8-F1
#
_entry.id   AF-A0A7S1DIB8-F1
#
_cell.length_a   1.000
_cell.length_b   1.000
_cell.length_c   1.000
_cell.angle_alpha   90.00
_cell.angle_beta   90.00
_cell.angle_gamma   90.00
#
_symmetry.space_group_name_H-M   'P 1'
#
loop_
_entity.id
_entity.type
_entity.pdbx_description
1 polymer ?
#
loop_
_entity_poly.entity_id
_entity_poly.type
_entity_poly.pdbx_seq_one_letter_code
_entity_poly.pdbx_strand_id
1 'polypeptide(L)'
;KKMDDLAELQALLGAVQKQEVKYRLNERNCKELLIKLIEKELVNLIVTLDAKEYVTPEKLEREIADEIIVRGGRVHLTEIQPDLNVDLRHIIDKANRLVADDPSMRLVDGEVFTSDYLDGLAEEINQVLHEAGQLRLVELAARYNVTTQFLLDAVTPRLGSILQGHLENGMLYTPTYVARQAASVRGAFSAITRPTPVASLQSMFGFDESLFEGTVLKLIQ
;
A
#
# COMPACT_ATOMS: atom_id res chain seq x y z
N LYS A 1 -14.34 -14.46 -70.36
CA LYS A 1 -13.38 -14.76 -69.27
C LYS A 1 -13.52 -13.78 -68.11
N LYS A 2 -12.92 -12.57 -68.09
CA LYS A 2 -13.05 -11.67 -66.90
C LYS A 2 -14.49 -11.30 -66.45
N MET A 3 -15.46 -11.29 -67.37
CA MET A 3 -16.87 -11.00 -67.05
C MET A 3 -17.65 -12.22 -66.52
N ASP A 4 -17.26 -13.44 -66.92
CA ASP A 4 -17.87 -14.68 -66.37
C ASP A 4 -17.41 -14.91 -64.94
N ASP A 5 -16.11 -14.67 -64.66
CA ASP A 5 -15.53 -14.82 -63.33
C ASP A 5 -16.22 -13.89 -62.31
N LEU A 6 -16.63 -12.69 -62.73
CA LEU A 6 -17.32 -11.72 -61.87
C LEU A 6 -18.75 -12.15 -61.55
N ALA A 7 -19.45 -12.72 -62.53
CA ALA A 7 -20.81 -13.24 -62.36
C ALA A 7 -20.82 -14.49 -61.47
N GLU A 8 -19.83 -15.39 -61.62
CA GLU A 8 -19.64 -16.55 -60.75
C GLU A 8 -19.31 -16.13 -59.31
N LEU A 9 -18.43 -15.15 -59.13
CA LEU A 9 -18.11 -14.57 -57.81
C LEU A 9 -19.33 -13.93 -57.14
N GLN A 10 -20.17 -13.21 -57.90
CA GLN A 10 -21.41 -12.63 -57.39
C GLN A 10 -22.44 -13.71 -57.00
N ALA A 11 -22.55 -14.78 -57.78
CA ALA A 11 -23.41 -15.91 -57.46
C ALA A 11 -22.93 -16.65 -56.19
N LEU A 12 -21.62 -16.85 -56.05
CA LEU A 12 -21.00 -17.42 -54.84
C LEU A 12 -21.24 -16.54 -53.61
N LEU A 13 -21.04 -15.22 -53.71
CA LEU A 13 -21.33 -14.28 -52.62
C LEU A 13 -22.81 -14.30 -52.24
N GLY A 14 -23.71 -14.32 -53.22
CA GLY A 14 -25.15 -14.44 -52.98
C GLY A 14 -25.54 -15.76 -52.31
N ALA A 15 -24.88 -16.86 -52.65
CA ALA A 15 -25.09 -18.16 -52.02
C ALA A 15 -24.58 -18.19 -50.57
N VAL A 16 -23.41 -17.60 -50.30
CA VAL A 16 -22.84 -17.47 -48.94
C VAL A 16 -23.69 -16.55 -48.07
N GLN A 17 -24.22 -15.44 -48.61
CA GLN A 17 -25.10 -14.52 -47.86
C GLN A 17 -26.49 -15.11 -47.59
N LYS A 18 -27.00 -16.00 -48.46
CA LYS A 18 -28.25 -16.74 -48.27
C LYS A 18 -28.08 -17.99 -47.41
N GLN A 19 -26.85 -18.36 -47.07
CA GLN A 19 -26.57 -19.44 -46.15
C GLN A 19 -27.05 -19.00 -44.77
N GLU A 20 -28.18 -19.54 -44.31
CA GLU A 20 -28.67 -19.29 -42.96
C GLU A 20 -27.60 -19.75 -41.98
N VAL A 21 -27.00 -18.79 -41.28
CA VAL A 21 -26.11 -19.06 -40.15
C VAL A 21 -27.00 -19.68 -39.06
N LYS A 22 -27.06 -21.02 -39.05
CA LYS A 22 -28.00 -21.85 -38.25
C LYS A 22 -28.03 -21.52 -36.76
N TYR A 23 -26.98 -20.87 -36.25
CA TYR A 23 -26.86 -20.42 -34.88
C TYR A 23 -26.34 -18.98 -34.85
N ARG A 24 -27.18 -18.02 -35.25
CA ARG A 24 -26.93 -16.62 -34.89
C ARG A 24 -27.07 -16.50 -33.38
N LEU A 25 -25.93 -16.43 -32.71
CA LEU A 25 -25.86 -16.05 -31.30
C LEU A 25 -26.34 -14.60 -31.18
N ASN A 26 -27.63 -14.44 -30.90
CA ASN A 26 -28.18 -13.17 -30.45
C ASN A 26 -27.62 -12.87 -29.04
N GLU A 27 -27.41 -11.60 -28.70
CA GLU A 27 -26.89 -11.16 -27.40
C GLU A 27 -27.68 -11.77 -26.24
N ARG A 28 -29.01 -11.89 -26.39
CA ARG A 28 -29.89 -12.58 -25.44
C ARG A 28 -29.54 -14.06 -25.26
N ASN A 29 -29.26 -14.77 -26.36
CA ASN A 29 -28.88 -16.18 -26.32
C ASN A 29 -27.50 -16.37 -25.69
N CYS A 30 -26.56 -15.44 -25.92
CA CYS A 30 -25.26 -15.43 -25.24
C CYS A 30 -25.41 -15.26 -23.72
N LYS A 31 -26.25 -14.32 -23.27
CA LYS A 31 -26.53 -14.11 -21.83
C LYS A 31 -27.14 -15.34 -21.18
N GLU A 32 -28.12 -15.97 -21.82
CA GLU A 32 -28.73 -17.21 -21.30
C GLU A 32 -27.74 -18.38 -21.24
N LEU A 33 -26.85 -18.50 -22.23
CA LEU A 33 -25.80 -19.52 -22.22
C LEU A 33 -24.78 -19.26 -21.10
N LEU A 34 -24.39 -18.00 -20.87
CA LEU A 34 -23.50 -17.62 -19.78
C LEU A 34 -24.12 -17.91 -18.41
N ILE A 35 -25.40 -17.56 -18.20
CA ILE A 35 -26.12 -17.90 -16.97
C ILE A 35 -26.13 -19.41 -16.75
N LYS A 36 -26.43 -20.20 -17.79
CA LYS A 36 -26.39 -21.67 -17.70
C LYS A 36 -24.99 -22.24 -17.44
N LEU A 37 -23.93 -21.57 -17.91
CA LEU A 37 -22.54 -21.95 -17.64
C LEU A 37 -22.15 -21.64 -16.19
N ILE A 38 -22.63 -20.52 -15.64
CA ILE A 38 -22.47 -20.13 -14.24
C ILE A 38 -23.25 -21.08 -13.32
N GLU A 39 -24.51 -21.40 -13.64
CA GLU A 39 -25.33 -22.36 -12.89
C GLU A 39 -24.74 -23.77 -12.85
N LYS A 40 -23.99 -24.15 -13.89
CA LYS A 40 -23.27 -25.42 -13.97
C LYS A 40 -21.90 -25.38 -13.31
N GLU A 41 -21.51 -24.27 -12.68
CA GLU A 41 -20.19 -24.02 -12.08
C GLU A 41 -19.01 -24.27 -13.03
N LEU A 42 -19.25 -24.22 -14.35
CA LEU A 42 -18.20 -24.45 -15.34
C LEU A 42 -17.34 -23.20 -15.53
N VAL A 43 -17.87 -22.01 -15.19
CA VAL A 43 -17.17 -20.73 -15.31
C VAL A 43 -17.52 -19.83 -14.12
N ASN A 44 -16.50 -19.33 -13.43
CA ASN A 44 -16.67 -18.32 -12.39
C ASN A 44 -16.58 -16.92 -13.02
N LEU A 45 -17.71 -16.24 -13.16
CA LEU A 45 -17.80 -14.89 -13.72
C LEU A 45 -18.47 -13.97 -12.71
N ILE A 46 -17.89 -12.80 -12.51
CA ILE A 46 -18.43 -11.72 -11.68
C ILE A 46 -19.14 -10.74 -12.61
N VAL A 47 -20.36 -10.38 -12.27
CA VAL A 47 -21.14 -9.41 -13.06
C VAL A 47 -20.78 -8.00 -12.59
N THR A 48 -20.48 -7.10 -13.54
CA THR A 48 -20.30 -5.67 -13.25
C THR A 48 -21.58 -5.03 -12.73
N LEU A 49 -21.47 -3.90 -12.02
CA LEU A 49 -22.63 -3.19 -11.45
C LEU A 49 -23.68 -2.79 -12.53
N ASP A 50 -23.22 -2.54 -13.75
CA ASP A 50 -24.08 -2.21 -14.90
C ASP A 50 -24.78 -3.42 -15.54
N ALA A 51 -24.51 -4.64 -15.06
CA ALA A 51 -25.01 -5.91 -15.62
C ALA A 51 -24.73 -6.11 -17.13
N LYS A 52 -23.75 -5.40 -17.67
CA LYS A 52 -23.37 -5.44 -19.09
C LYS A 52 -22.14 -6.29 -19.36
N GLU A 53 -21.24 -6.38 -18.38
CA GLU A 53 -19.96 -7.05 -18.54
C GLU A 53 -19.78 -8.16 -17.50
N TYR A 54 -18.99 -9.16 -17.89
CA TYR A 54 -18.61 -10.28 -17.05
C TYR A 54 -17.09 -10.26 -16.90
N VAL A 55 -16.63 -10.24 -15.66
CA VAL A 55 -15.21 -10.20 -15.31
C VAL A 55 -14.81 -11.54 -14.72
N THR A 56 -13.71 -12.10 -15.20
CA THR A 56 -13.13 -13.30 -14.59
C THR A 56 -12.38 -12.90 -13.31
N PRO A 57 -12.40 -13.74 -12.27
CA PRO A 57 -11.72 -13.44 -11.01
C PRO A 57 -10.22 -13.18 -11.17
N GLU A 58 -9.55 -13.89 -12.09
CA GLU A 58 -8.13 -13.69 -12.39
C GLU A 58 -7.85 -12.33 -13.05
N LYS A 59 -8.78 -11.86 -13.89
CA LYS A 59 -8.68 -10.54 -14.52
C LYS A 59 -8.89 -9.45 -13.47
N LEU A 60 -9.86 -9.62 -12.59
CA LEU A 60 -10.12 -8.71 -11.48
C LEU A 60 -8.90 -8.56 -10.55
N GLU A 61 -8.23 -9.66 -10.22
CA GLU A 61 -6.99 -9.62 -9.42
C GLU A 61 -5.88 -8.81 -10.10
N ARG A 62 -5.68 -9.00 -11.41
CA ARG A 62 -4.69 -8.22 -12.18
C ARG A 62 -5.04 -6.74 -12.26
N GLU A 63 -6.30 -6.42 -12.54
CA GLU A 63 -6.75 -5.03 -12.61
C GLU A 63 -6.61 -4.32 -11.26
N ILE A 64 -6.91 -5.01 -10.14
CA ILE A 64 -6.67 -4.46 -8.80
C ILE A 64 -5.18 -4.19 -8.57
N ALA A 65 -4.29 -5.12 -8.93
CA ALA A 65 -2.84 -4.94 -8.78
C ALA A 65 -2.31 -3.79 -9.64
N ASP A 66 -2.75 -3.70 -10.89
CA ASP A 66 -2.36 -2.63 -11.81
C ASP A 66 -2.83 -1.26 -11.29
N GLU A 67 -4.05 -1.17 -10.76
CA GLU A 67 -4.59 0.07 -10.22
C GLU A 67 -3.82 0.53 -8.96
N ILE A 68 -3.39 -0.42 -8.11
CA ILE A 68 -2.54 -0.12 -6.95
C ILE A 68 -1.19 0.47 -7.39
N ILE A 69 -0.59 -0.10 -8.44
CA ILE A 69 0.69 0.37 -8.98
C ILE A 69 0.54 1.76 -9.62
N VAL A 70 -0.52 1.97 -10.42
CA VAL A 70 -0.80 3.24 -11.09
C VAL A 70 -0.97 4.38 -10.09
N ARG A 71 -1.61 4.10 -8.96
CA ARG A 71 -1.87 5.08 -7.89
C ARG A 71 -0.71 5.23 -6.90
N GLY A 72 0.42 4.56 -7.12
CA GLY A 72 1.64 4.75 -6.33
C GLY A 72 1.64 4.00 -4.99
N GLY A 73 0.89 2.91 -4.87
CA GLY A 73 1.06 1.94 -3.79
C GLY A 73 0.31 2.21 -2.48
N ARG A 74 -0.45 3.32 -2.37
CA ARG A 74 -1.48 3.54 -1.32
C ARG A 74 -2.83 3.81 -1.95
N VAL A 75 -3.79 2.90 -1.78
CA VAL A 75 -5.13 3.07 -2.36
C VAL A 75 -6.21 2.55 -1.43
N HIS A 76 -7.29 3.31 -1.29
CA HIS A 76 -8.48 2.85 -0.58
C HIS A 76 -9.39 2.05 -1.53
N LEU A 77 -9.87 0.88 -1.09
CA LEU A 77 -10.63 -0.05 -1.95
C LEU A 77 -11.92 0.55 -2.53
N THR A 78 -12.50 1.56 -1.89
CA THR A 78 -13.69 2.26 -2.42
C THR A 78 -13.38 3.18 -3.59
N GLU A 79 -12.14 3.67 -3.69
CA GLU A 79 -11.70 4.51 -4.82
C GLU A 79 -11.40 3.70 -6.08
N ILE A 80 -11.13 2.40 -5.92
CA ILE A 80 -10.90 1.44 -6.99
C ILE A 80 -12.24 0.97 -7.61
N GLN A 81 -13.31 0.98 -6.80
CA GLN A 81 -14.65 0.54 -7.22
C GLN A 81 -15.18 1.19 -8.51
N PRO A 82 -15.13 2.53 -8.71
CA PRO A 82 -15.63 3.15 -9.93
C PRO A 82 -14.83 2.77 -11.18
N ASP A 83 -13.52 2.56 -11.06
CA ASP A 83 -12.66 2.25 -12.21
C ASP A 83 -12.85 0.81 -12.68
N LEU A 84 -13.02 -0.12 -11.74
CA LEU A 84 -13.27 -1.52 -12.07
C LEU A 84 -14.75 -1.83 -12.33
N ASN A 85 -15.68 -0.97 -11.91
CA ASN A 85 -17.12 -1.16 -12.06
C ASN A 85 -17.63 -2.51 -11.50
N VAL A 86 -16.96 -3.03 -10.47
CA VAL A 86 -17.29 -4.28 -9.77
C VAL A 86 -17.81 -3.97 -8.36
N ASP A 87 -18.69 -4.83 -7.83
CA ASP A 87 -19.16 -4.71 -6.45
C ASP A 87 -18.01 -4.77 -5.43
N LEU A 88 -18.06 -3.88 -4.44
CA LEU A 88 -17.03 -3.73 -3.41
C LEU A 88 -16.77 -5.04 -2.64
N ARG A 89 -17.77 -5.91 -2.46
CA ARG A 89 -17.59 -7.18 -1.74
C ARG A 89 -16.64 -8.11 -2.48
N HIS A 90 -16.76 -8.18 -3.80
CA HIS A 90 -15.85 -8.97 -4.62
C HIS A 90 -14.44 -8.37 -4.64
N ILE A 91 -14.33 -7.03 -4.67
CA ILE A 91 -13.05 -6.34 -4.59
C ILE A 91 -12.37 -6.63 -3.24
N ILE A 92 -13.08 -6.52 -2.12
CA ILE A 92 -12.54 -6.81 -0.79
C ILE A 92 -12.10 -8.27 -0.66
N ASP A 93 -12.93 -9.22 -1.08
CA ASP A 93 -12.59 -10.65 -1.03
C ASP A 93 -11.34 -10.96 -1.86
N LYS A 94 -11.21 -10.34 -3.04
CA LYS A 94 -10.06 -10.52 -3.92
C LYS A 94 -8.81 -9.81 -3.42
N ALA A 95 -8.92 -8.59 -2.91
CA ALA A 95 -7.82 -7.86 -2.30
C ALA A 95 -7.25 -8.63 -1.10
N ASN A 96 -8.11 -9.21 -0.25
CA ASN A 96 -7.67 -10.04 0.86
C ASN A 96 -6.90 -11.29 0.41
N ARG A 97 -7.33 -11.94 -0.67
CA ARG A 97 -6.59 -13.08 -1.25
C ARG A 97 -5.26 -12.63 -1.83
N LEU A 98 -5.25 -11.52 -2.55
CA LEU A 98 -4.04 -10.97 -3.15
C LEU A 98 -2.99 -10.62 -2.09
N VAL A 99 -3.40 -10.06 -0.95
CA VAL A 99 -2.52 -9.80 0.20
C VAL A 99 -2.06 -11.08 0.91
N ALA A 100 -2.86 -12.16 0.85
CA ALA A 100 -2.43 -13.45 1.37
C ALA A 100 -1.39 -14.13 0.46
N ASP A 101 -1.49 -13.92 -0.85
CA ASP A 101 -0.59 -14.48 -1.86
C ASP A 101 0.70 -13.64 -1.99
N ASP A 102 0.62 -12.31 -1.89
CA ASP A 102 1.75 -11.38 -2.00
C ASP A 102 2.12 -10.72 -0.66
N PRO A 103 3.25 -11.11 -0.03
CA PRO A 103 3.69 -10.55 1.25
C PRO A 103 4.20 -9.10 1.14
N SER A 104 4.36 -8.59 -0.09
CA SER A 104 4.75 -7.21 -0.37
C SER A 104 3.61 -6.21 -0.16
N MET A 105 2.36 -6.68 -0.07
CA MET A 105 1.19 -5.84 0.12
C MET A 105 0.61 -6.02 1.52
N ARG A 106 0.04 -4.95 2.08
CA ARG A 106 -0.66 -4.97 3.36
C ARG A 106 -1.99 -4.25 3.23
N LEU A 107 -3.06 -4.88 3.71
CA LEU A 107 -4.39 -4.26 3.80
C LEU A 107 -4.66 -3.84 5.25
N VAL A 108 -4.97 -2.58 5.47
CA VAL A 108 -5.34 -2.03 6.78
C VAL A 108 -6.52 -1.08 6.62
N ASP A 109 -7.61 -1.31 7.35
CA ASP A 109 -8.84 -0.50 7.32
C ASP A 109 -9.41 -0.22 5.91
N GLY A 110 -9.22 -1.17 4.98
CA GLY A 110 -9.65 -1.04 3.59
C GLY A 110 -8.71 -0.19 2.73
N GLU A 111 -7.54 0.20 3.23
CA GLU A 111 -6.43 0.77 2.45
C GLU A 111 -5.37 -0.31 2.17
N VAL A 112 -4.93 -0.39 0.93
CA VAL A 112 -3.82 -1.25 0.51
C VAL A 112 -2.54 -0.43 0.50
N PHE A 113 -1.48 -0.97 1.10
CA PHE A 113 -0.13 -0.42 1.14
C PHE A 113 0.85 -1.40 0.51
N THR A 114 1.63 -0.93 -0.46
CA THR A 114 2.71 -1.70 -1.08
C THR A 114 4.03 -1.49 -0.33
N SER A 115 4.91 -2.48 -0.34
CA SER A 115 6.25 -2.35 0.26
C SER A 115 7.01 -1.16 -0.31
N ASP A 116 6.95 -0.93 -1.62
CA ASP A 116 7.63 0.19 -2.28
C ASP A 116 7.16 1.55 -1.75
N TYR A 117 5.84 1.71 -1.53
CA TYR A 117 5.29 2.91 -0.92
C TYR A 117 5.81 3.10 0.51
N LEU A 118 5.85 2.03 1.29
CA LEU A 118 6.33 2.07 2.66
C LEU A 118 7.86 2.29 2.74
N ASP A 119 8.62 1.83 1.74
CA ASP A 119 10.06 2.10 1.59
C ASP A 119 10.29 3.59 1.28
N GLY A 120 9.54 4.17 0.33
CA GLY A 120 9.56 5.60 0.05
C GLY A 120 9.14 6.45 1.25
N LEU A 121 8.09 6.03 1.97
CA LEU A 121 7.69 6.66 3.23
C LEU A 121 8.81 6.64 4.26
N ALA A 122 9.54 5.53 4.37
CA ALA A 122 10.69 5.43 5.28
C ALA A 122 11.84 6.36 4.86
N GLU A 123 12.10 6.52 3.56
CA GLU A 123 13.09 7.49 3.06
C GLU A 123 12.69 8.93 3.41
N GLU A 124 11.43 9.30 3.21
CA GLU A 124 10.91 10.62 3.57
C GLU A 124 11.03 10.88 5.08
N ILE A 125 10.61 9.90 5.90
CA ILE A 125 10.76 9.99 7.36
C ILE A 125 12.24 10.14 7.73
N ASN A 126 13.15 9.43 7.06
CA ASN A 126 14.58 9.51 7.32
C ASN A 126 15.13 10.91 7.03
N GLN A 127 14.71 11.54 5.94
CA GLN A 127 15.11 12.90 5.60
C GLN A 127 14.59 13.91 6.63
N VAL A 128 13.31 13.85 6.97
CA VAL A 128 12.72 14.74 7.99
C VAL A 128 13.39 14.52 9.34
N LEU A 129 13.71 13.27 9.69
CA LEU A 129 14.43 12.93 10.91
C LEU A 129 15.84 13.53 10.91
N HIS A 130 16.53 13.49 9.78
CA HIS A 130 17.87 14.04 9.66
C HIS A 130 17.88 15.57 9.84
N GLU A 131 16.86 16.26 9.32
CA GLU A 131 16.71 17.71 9.46
C GLU A 131 16.30 18.13 10.89
N ALA A 132 15.35 17.44 11.50
CA ALA A 132 14.83 17.77 12.83
C ALA A 132 15.69 17.23 13.98
N GLY A 133 16.43 16.15 13.77
CA GLY A 133 17.24 15.44 14.76
C GLY A 133 16.45 14.50 15.68
N GLN A 134 15.19 14.84 15.99
CA GLN A 134 14.23 14.01 16.74
C GLN A 134 12.80 14.17 16.18
N LEU A 135 12.00 13.11 16.21
CA LEU A 135 10.60 13.13 15.76
C LEU A 135 9.72 12.26 16.64
N ARG A 136 8.46 12.66 16.83
CA ARG A 136 7.45 11.87 17.55
C ARG A 136 6.67 10.99 16.58
N LEU A 137 6.54 9.70 16.88
CA LEU A 137 5.75 8.78 16.03
C LEU A 137 4.28 9.19 15.95
N VAL A 138 3.71 9.77 17.00
CA VAL A 138 2.31 10.24 17.02
C VAL A 138 2.09 11.37 16.01
N GLU A 139 3.05 12.29 15.89
CA GLU A 139 2.97 13.41 14.95
C GLU A 139 3.13 12.92 13.50
N LEU A 140 4.03 11.95 13.28
CA LEU A 140 4.18 11.29 11.98
C LEU A 140 2.92 10.52 11.60
N ALA A 141 2.34 9.76 12.52
CA ALA A 141 1.11 9.00 12.32
C ALA A 141 -0.05 9.93 11.91
N ALA A 142 -0.20 11.06 12.60
CA ALA A 142 -1.19 12.08 12.25
C ALA A 142 -0.93 12.70 10.87
N ARG A 143 0.34 12.99 10.53
CA ARG A 143 0.71 13.59 9.23
C ARG A 143 0.40 12.66 8.05
N TYR A 144 0.62 11.36 8.22
CA TYR A 144 0.37 10.38 7.16
C TYR A 144 -1.04 9.77 7.21
N ASN A 145 -1.88 10.21 8.14
CA ASN A 145 -3.22 9.66 8.37
C ASN A 145 -3.20 8.13 8.52
N VAL A 146 -2.30 7.63 9.37
CA VAL A 146 -2.17 6.20 9.72
C VAL A 146 -2.12 6.04 11.23
N THR A 147 -2.38 4.84 11.73
CA THR A 147 -2.27 4.57 13.17
C THR A 147 -0.80 4.50 13.60
N THR A 148 -0.50 4.90 14.84
CA THR A 148 0.86 4.82 15.39
C THR A 148 1.38 3.39 15.40
N GLN A 149 0.50 2.42 15.65
CA GLN A 149 0.85 1.00 15.64
C GLN A 149 1.28 0.54 14.25
N PHE A 150 0.51 0.89 13.21
CA PHE A 150 0.86 0.55 11.83
C PHE A 150 2.17 1.21 11.40
N LEU A 151 2.35 2.49 11.75
CA LEU A 151 3.60 3.19 11.45
C LEU A 151 4.79 2.51 12.14
N LEU A 152 4.64 2.09 13.39
CA LEU A 152 5.66 1.35 14.12
C LEU A 152 5.95 0.00 13.44
N ASP A 153 4.93 -0.75 13.04
CA ASP A 153 5.09 -2.03 12.34
C ASP A 153 5.70 -1.89 10.93
N ALA A 154 5.53 -0.72 10.30
CA ALA A 154 6.14 -0.39 9.01
C ALA A 154 7.59 0.10 9.16
N VAL A 155 7.90 0.84 10.23
CA VAL A 155 9.21 1.45 10.47
C VAL A 155 10.19 0.50 11.17
N THR A 156 9.72 -0.33 12.10
CA THR A 156 10.54 -1.33 12.82
C THR A 156 11.41 -2.20 11.92
N PRO A 157 10.90 -2.83 10.84
CA PRO A 157 11.74 -3.64 9.95
C PRO A 157 12.72 -2.82 9.10
N ARG A 158 12.50 -1.50 8.97
CA ARG A 158 13.31 -0.58 8.15
C ARG A 158 14.31 0.24 8.94
N LEU A 159 14.24 0.14 10.27
CA LEU A 159 15.20 0.73 11.19
C LEU A 159 16.57 0.05 11.02
N GLY A 160 17.59 0.85 10.71
CA GLY A 160 18.96 0.39 10.47
C GLY A 160 19.30 0.11 9.01
N SER A 161 18.32 0.00 8.11
CA SER A 161 18.55 -0.11 6.66
C SER A 161 18.33 1.23 5.96
N ILE A 162 17.07 1.63 5.81
CA ILE A 162 16.64 2.88 5.17
C ILE A 162 16.59 4.00 6.21
N LEU A 163 16.01 3.70 7.38
CA LEU A 163 15.89 4.63 8.49
C LEU A 163 17.09 4.52 9.43
N GLN A 164 17.97 5.51 9.36
CA GLN A 164 19.13 5.61 10.27
C GLN A 164 18.71 6.33 11.56
N GLY A 165 17.77 5.74 12.28
CA GLY A 165 17.24 6.26 13.53
C GLY A 165 17.31 5.24 14.66
N HIS A 166 17.18 5.73 15.90
CA HIS A 166 16.92 4.93 17.07
C HIS A 166 15.50 5.23 17.56
N LEU A 167 14.70 4.19 17.79
CA LEU A 167 13.34 4.31 18.29
C LEU A 167 13.34 4.01 19.78
N GLU A 168 12.96 4.99 20.60
CA GLU A 168 12.90 4.86 22.05
C GLU A 168 11.65 5.59 22.57
N ASN A 169 10.80 4.88 23.32
CA ASN A 169 9.55 5.40 23.90
C ASN A 169 8.61 6.13 22.92
N GLY A 170 8.57 5.70 21.65
CA GLY A 170 7.73 6.33 20.63
C GLY A 170 8.31 7.62 20.04
N MET A 171 9.57 7.92 20.34
CA MET A 171 10.36 8.97 19.70
C MET A 171 11.44 8.34 18.83
N LEU A 172 11.66 8.94 17.67
CA LEU A 172 12.67 8.56 16.70
C LEU A 172 13.80 9.59 16.80
N TYR A 173 15.03 9.13 17.01
CA TYR A 173 16.21 9.99 17.17
C TYR A 173 17.27 9.65 16.14
N THR A 174 18.01 10.65 15.68
CA THR A 174 19.24 10.40 14.93
C THR A 174 20.38 9.99 15.87
N PRO A 175 21.29 9.09 15.44
CA PRO A 175 22.48 8.74 16.22
C PRO A 175 23.34 9.95 16.56
N THR A 176 23.41 10.94 15.65
CA THR A 176 24.13 12.21 15.85
C THR A 176 23.50 13.04 16.95
N TYR A 177 22.16 13.11 17.02
CA TYR A 177 21.44 13.81 18.08
C TYR A 177 21.67 13.15 19.45
N VAL A 178 21.60 11.81 19.52
CA VAL A 178 21.88 11.07 20.76
C VAL A 178 23.33 11.29 21.22
N ALA A 179 24.30 11.21 20.31
CA ALA A 179 25.71 11.46 20.64
C ALA A 179 25.96 12.89 21.12
N ARG A 180 25.32 13.88 20.47
CA ARG A 180 25.39 15.29 20.87
C ARG A 180 24.79 15.48 22.26
N GLN A 181 23.64 14.88 22.54
CA GLN A 181 23.03 14.96 23.86
C GLN A 181 23.91 14.32 24.93
N ALA A 182 24.44 13.12 24.67
CA ALA A 182 25.34 12.46 25.61
C ALA A 182 26.61 13.29 25.87
N ALA A 183 27.16 13.96 24.85
CA ALA A 183 28.29 14.87 25.02
C ALA A 183 27.94 16.11 25.86
N SER A 184 26.78 16.72 25.63
CA SER A 184 26.29 17.85 26.43
C SER A 184 26.07 17.46 27.89
N VAL A 185 25.49 16.28 28.14
CA VAL A 185 25.31 15.73 29.49
C VAL A 185 26.65 15.52 30.17
N ARG A 186 27.61 14.84 29.52
CA ARG A 186 28.97 14.67 30.07
C ARG A 186 29.66 16.00 30.36
N GLY A 187 29.53 16.97 29.45
CA GLY A 187 30.05 18.33 29.63
C GLY A 187 29.45 19.01 30.86
N ALA A 188 28.12 18.94 31.00
CA ALA A 188 27.41 19.49 32.14
C ALA A 188 27.89 18.86 33.44
N PHE A 189 27.98 17.52 33.51
CA PHE A 189 28.48 16.81 34.69
C PHE A 189 29.95 17.13 35.02
N SER A 190 30.80 17.28 34.01
CA SER A 190 32.21 17.66 34.21
C SER A 190 32.41 19.07 34.78
N ALA A 191 31.44 19.97 34.55
CA ALA A 191 31.47 21.34 35.03
C ALA A 191 30.89 21.50 36.44
N ILE A 192 30.27 20.45 37.00
CA ILE A 192 29.70 20.49 38.35
C ILE A 192 30.83 20.50 39.37
N THR A 193 30.94 21.59 40.10
CA THR A 193 31.93 21.78 41.19
C THR A 193 31.33 21.58 42.59
N ARG A 194 30.01 21.35 42.68
CA ARG A 194 29.27 21.19 43.94
C ARG A 194 28.17 20.14 43.78
N PRO A 195 27.85 19.34 44.81
CA PRO A 195 26.75 18.38 44.74
C PRO A 195 25.45 19.07 44.29
N THR A 196 25.00 18.74 43.08
CA THR A 196 23.82 19.34 42.44
C THR A 196 22.83 18.21 42.14
N PRO A 197 21.53 18.37 42.48
CA PRO A 197 20.53 17.38 42.14
C PRO A 197 20.42 17.16 40.63
N VAL A 198 20.33 15.90 40.21
CA VAL A 198 20.26 15.50 38.80
C VAL A 198 19.05 16.12 38.09
N ALA A 199 17.91 16.24 38.78
CA ALA A 199 16.71 16.91 38.26
C ALA A 199 16.91 18.41 37.97
N SER A 200 17.77 19.10 38.73
CA SER A 200 18.11 20.51 38.48
C SER A 200 18.91 20.66 37.19
N LEU A 201 19.80 19.71 36.88
CA LEU A 201 20.55 19.72 35.62
C LEU A 201 19.66 19.45 34.42
N GLN A 202 18.80 18.46 34.51
CA GLN A 202 17.88 18.10 33.44
C GLN A 202 16.97 19.28 33.05
N SER A 203 16.39 19.97 34.05
CA SER A 203 15.55 21.15 33.82
C SER A 203 16.34 22.36 33.30
N MET A 204 17.56 22.59 33.79
CA MET A 204 18.40 23.70 33.33
C MET A 204 18.81 23.59 31.85
N PHE A 205 19.09 22.38 31.37
CA PHE A 205 19.58 22.15 30.01
C PHE A 205 18.49 21.66 29.04
N GLY A 206 17.26 21.44 29.53
CA GLY A 206 16.14 20.97 28.71
C GLY A 206 16.38 19.60 28.08
N PHE A 207 17.08 18.72 28.80
CA PHE A 207 17.37 17.38 28.29
C PHE A 207 16.10 16.52 28.25
N ASP A 208 15.98 15.71 27.20
CA ASP A 208 14.91 14.72 27.12
C ASP A 208 15.10 13.67 28.23
N GLU A 209 14.04 13.44 29.02
CA GLU A 209 14.07 12.59 30.21
C GLU A 209 14.52 11.16 29.89
N SER A 210 14.04 10.61 28.78
CA SER A 210 14.34 9.24 28.36
C SER A 210 15.82 9.05 28.01
N LEU A 211 16.37 9.95 27.19
CA LEU A 211 17.78 9.91 26.79
C LEU A 211 18.73 10.27 27.94
N PHE A 212 18.30 11.16 28.83
CA PHE A 212 19.09 11.63 29.96
C PHE A 212 19.30 10.54 31.00
N GLU A 213 18.24 9.85 31.44
CA GLU A 213 18.36 8.74 32.39
C GLU A 213 19.25 7.61 31.86
N GLY A 214 19.03 7.22 30.60
CA GLY A 214 19.85 6.19 29.95
C GLY A 214 21.33 6.57 29.83
N THR A 215 21.62 7.85 29.60
CA THR A 215 23.00 8.36 29.55
C THR A 215 23.64 8.43 30.94
N VAL A 216 22.90 8.90 31.95
CA VAL A 216 23.39 9.00 33.33
C VAL A 216 23.70 7.62 33.90
N LEU A 217 22.84 6.63 33.67
CA LEU A 217 23.07 5.23 34.06
C LEU A 217 24.39 4.69 33.46
N LYS A 218 24.66 4.98 32.18
CA LYS A 218 25.92 4.59 31.51
C LYS A 218 27.16 5.28 32.06
N LEU A 219 27.02 6.42 32.73
CA LEU A 219 28.14 7.16 33.36
C LEU A 219 28.41 6.71 34.80
N ILE A 220 27.46 6.02 35.43
CA ILE A 220 27.58 5.52 36.81
C ILE A 220 28.15 4.09 36.85
N GLN A 221 27.96 3.32 35.78
CA GLN A 221 28.57 1.99 35.58
C GLN A 221 30.03 2.10 35.12
#